data_AF-A0A1G8MXE5-F1
#
_entry.id   AF-A0A1G8MXE5-F1
#
_cell.length_a   1.000
_cell.length_b   1.000
_cell.length_c   1.000
_cell.angle_alpha   90.00
_cell.angle_beta   90.00
_cell.angle_gamma   90.00
#
_symmetry.space_group_name_H-M   'P 1'
#
loop_
_entity.id
_entity.type
_entity.pdbx_description
1 polymer ?
#
loop_
_entity_poly.entity_id
_entity_poly.type
_entity_poly.pdbx_seq_one_letter_code
_entity_poly.pdbx_strand_id
1 'polypeptide(L)'
;MVQRIMNASKTMLEDTLHEHGFTHLNVRTHGSHLVIYSEEDMVKVNRARLTRFNLQTYELSICNHRGEWEATPFSGTMAEMLTLIIEKFPHTLSRTLQAILYVGHGSRVKEGNEQFETFIDYVKNNYETEMIQEIAYIELVSPTITEGIKACIEQGATKIAVVPVLLLSASHANVDIPRELERAKETYPHVKISCGRPFGIEDDVIDVAVSRLLHAGLPALGDDREREDCTVLVVGRGSSDGKQPSDVAKIARLIYERVACNNVETCFLAATTPTVEQGLAKVEKLEAPQVYVLPYLLFTGVLMEELDEMLREREGKANTRYTLCDFLGSDDGLSDVLARRTEEALNEEGRVYT
;
A
#
# COMPACT_ATOMS: atom_id res chain seq x y z
N MET A 1 -5.46 50.55 -19.96
CA MET A 1 -6.02 49.78 -21.11
C MET A 1 -5.71 48.29 -20.99
N VAL A 2 -4.44 47.89 -20.85
CA VAL A 2 -4.00 46.49 -20.74
C VAL A 2 -4.73 45.69 -19.63
N GLN A 3 -4.81 46.21 -18.40
CA GLN A 3 -5.49 45.53 -17.29
C GLN A 3 -6.97 45.23 -17.57
N ARG A 4 -7.67 46.15 -18.25
CA ARG A 4 -9.08 46.00 -18.61
C ARG A 4 -9.26 44.85 -19.61
N ILE A 5 -8.34 44.73 -20.58
CA ILE A 5 -8.39 43.65 -21.56
C ILE A 5 -8.05 42.31 -20.90
N MET A 6 -7.03 42.26 -20.03
CA MET A 6 -6.70 41.03 -19.30
C MET A 6 -7.85 40.54 -18.42
N ASN A 7 -8.59 41.44 -17.77
CA ASN A 7 -9.77 41.05 -16.98
C ASN A 7 -10.90 40.52 -17.86
N ALA A 8 -11.15 41.12 -19.02
CA ALA A 8 -12.15 40.59 -19.97
C ALA A 8 -11.73 39.20 -20.50
N SER A 9 -10.44 39.03 -20.83
CA SER A 9 -9.90 37.73 -21.26
C SER A 9 -9.95 36.69 -20.15
N LYS A 10 -9.75 37.08 -18.88
CA LYS A 10 -9.94 36.21 -17.71
C LYS A 10 -11.37 35.66 -17.67
N THR A 11 -12.37 36.54 -17.64
CA THR A 11 -13.78 36.12 -17.53
C THR A 11 -14.17 35.21 -18.69
N MET A 12 -13.82 35.59 -19.93
CA MET A 12 -14.08 34.76 -21.10
C MET A 12 -13.45 33.37 -20.98
N LEU A 13 -12.20 33.28 -20.54
CA LEU A 13 -11.50 32.00 -20.39
C LEU A 13 -12.15 31.13 -19.30
N GLU A 14 -12.52 31.73 -18.17
CA GLU A 14 -13.17 31.04 -17.05
C GLU A 14 -14.55 30.50 -17.46
N ASP A 15 -15.39 31.33 -18.09
CA ASP A 15 -16.72 30.94 -18.58
C ASP A 15 -16.61 29.79 -19.59
N THR A 16 -15.68 29.87 -20.55
CA THR A 16 -15.51 28.80 -21.55
C THR A 16 -15.03 27.49 -20.91
N LEU A 17 -14.15 27.52 -19.90
CA LEU A 17 -13.76 26.32 -19.17
C LEU A 17 -14.96 25.68 -18.45
N HIS A 18 -15.82 26.48 -17.84
CA HIS A 18 -17.03 26.00 -17.16
C HIS A 18 -18.06 25.41 -18.13
N GLU A 19 -18.24 26.03 -19.30
CA GLU A 19 -19.09 25.48 -20.38
C GLU A 19 -18.62 24.11 -20.88
N HIS A 20 -17.32 23.83 -20.78
CA HIS A 20 -16.73 22.52 -21.11
C HIS A 20 -16.70 21.54 -19.92
N GLY A 21 -17.35 21.88 -18.80
CA GLY A 21 -17.50 21.01 -17.63
C GLY A 21 -16.41 21.15 -16.55
N PHE A 22 -15.43 22.04 -16.73
CA PHE A 22 -14.35 22.26 -15.75
C PHE A 22 -14.73 23.30 -14.69
N THR A 23 -15.86 23.10 -14.00
CA THR A 23 -16.42 24.06 -13.03
C THR A 23 -15.57 24.27 -11.78
N HIS A 24 -14.62 23.36 -11.50
CA HIS A 24 -13.65 23.49 -10.41
C HIS A 24 -12.46 24.41 -10.73
N LEU A 25 -12.34 24.87 -11.98
CA LEU A 25 -11.25 25.74 -12.40
C LEU A 25 -11.63 27.21 -12.27
N ASN A 26 -10.62 28.01 -11.93
CA ASN A 26 -10.70 29.45 -11.83
C ASN A 26 -9.53 30.06 -12.60
N VAL A 27 -9.68 31.32 -13.02
CA VAL A 27 -8.64 32.05 -13.72
C VAL A 27 -8.25 33.27 -12.91
N ARG A 28 -6.95 33.51 -12.75
CA ARG A 28 -6.40 34.73 -12.16
C ARG A 28 -5.46 35.43 -13.12
N THR A 29 -5.39 36.75 -13.01
CA THR A 29 -4.47 37.57 -13.79
C THR A 29 -3.22 37.88 -12.98
N HIS A 30 -2.05 37.77 -13.61
CA HIS A 30 -0.78 38.23 -13.06
C HIS A 30 0.08 38.84 -14.17
N GLY A 31 0.13 40.17 -14.27
CA GLY A 31 0.79 40.84 -15.39
C GLY A 31 0.16 40.49 -16.74
N SER A 32 0.94 39.92 -17.66
CA SER A 32 0.49 39.42 -18.96
C SER A 32 0.00 37.97 -18.93
N HIS A 33 -0.07 37.33 -17.76
CA HIS A 33 -0.45 35.94 -17.61
C HIS A 33 -1.92 35.78 -17.20
N LEU A 34 -2.62 34.88 -17.88
CA LEU A 34 -3.85 34.25 -17.41
C LEU A 34 -3.47 32.90 -16.82
N VAL A 35 -3.59 32.75 -15.51
CA VAL A 35 -3.25 31.52 -14.79
C VAL A 35 -4.54 30.78 -14.46
N ILE A 36 -4.70 29.60 -15.03
CA ILE A 36 -5.75 28.64 -14.72
C ILE A 36 -5.31 27.86 -13.48
N TYR A 37 -6.18 27.77 -12.48
CA TYR A 37 -5.90 27.07 -11.22
C TYR A 37 -7.16 26.41 -10.67
N SER A 38 -7.00 25.41 -9.81
CA SER A 38 -8.06 24.86 -8.96
C SER A 38 -7.80 25.20 -7.49
N GLU A 39 -8.85 25.13 -6.67
CA GLU A 39 -8.73 25.15 -5.20
C GLU A 39 -9.00 23.74 -4.67
N GLU A 40 -8.00 23.14 -4.03
CA GLU A 40 -8.00 21.76 -3.55
C GLU A 40 -7.41 21.76 -2.15
N ASP A 41 -8.14 21.21 -1.17
CA ASP A 41 -7.78 21.23 0.25
C ASP A 41 -7.34 22.62 0.75
N MET A 42 -8.08 23.66 0.35
CA MET A 42 -7.80 25.07 0.64
C MET A 42 -6.49 25.62 0.03
N VAL A 43 -5.82 24.86 -0.84
CA VAL A 43 -4.60 25.23 -1.55
C VAL A 43 -4.89 25.52 -3.02
N LYS A 44 -4.25 26.55 -3.57
CA LYS A 44 -4.35 26.89 -5.01
C LYS A 44 -3.35 26.07 -5.81
N VAL A 45 -3.84 25.19 -6.68
CA VAL A 45 -3.02 24.37 -7.56
C VAL A 45 -3.04 24.97 -8.97
N ASN A 46 -1.89 25.45 -9.45
CA ASN A 46 -1.76 25.96 -10.81
C ASN A 46 -1.89 24.81 -11.81
N ARG A 47 -2.65 25.04 -12.90
CA ARG A 47 -2.96 24.03 -13.91
C ARG A 47 -2.30 24.35 -15.24
N ALA A 48 -2.60 25.52 -15.77
CA ALA A 48 -2.02 26.01 -17.00
C ALA A 48 -1.92 27.54 -16.99
N ARG A 49 -1.15 28.09 -17.91
CA ARG A 49 -0.92 29.53 -18.04
C ARG A 49 -0.91 29.91 -19.51
N LEU A 50 -1.71 30.92 -19.84
CA LEU A 50 -1.65 31.61 -21.13
C LEU A 50 -0.91 32.93 -20.93
N THR A 51 0.28 33.03 -21.51
CA THR A 51 1.07 34.27 -21.51
C THR A 51 0.73 35.08 -22.74
N ARG A 52 0.19 36.27 -22.55
CA ARG A 52 -0.15 37.14 -23.66
C ARG A 52 1.10 37.77 -24.27
N PHE A 53 1.32 37.51 -25.56
CA PHE A 53 2.44 38.08 -26.30
C PHE A 53 2.03 39.37 -27.03
N ASN A 54 0.83 39.40 -27.62
CA ASN A 54 0.29 40.59 -28.31
C ASN A 54 -1.25 40.68 -28.16
N LEU A 55 -1.92 41.49 -28.98
CA LEU A 55 -3.37 41.68 -28.87
C LEU A 55 -4.20 40.40 -29.05
N GLN A 56 -3.74 39.44 -29.84
CA GLN A 56 -4.50 38.23 -30.19
C GLN A 56 -3.77 36.92 -29.87
N THR A 57 -2.45 36.95 -29.64
CA THR A 57 -1.63 35.76 -29.46
C THR A 57 -1.26 35.51 -28.01
N TYR A 58 -1.40 34.26 -27.58
CA TYR A 58 -1.01 33.70 -26.31
C TYR A 58 -0.02 32.54 -26.52
N GLU A 59 0.91 32.39 -25.60
CA GLU A 59 1.77 31.22 -25.47
C GLU A 59 1.27 30.35 -24.32
N LEU A 60 1.27 29.03 -24.52
CA LEU A 60 0.83 28.07 -23.52
C LEU A 60 2.01 27.56 -22.69
N SER A 61 1.87 27.62 -21.37
CA SER A 61 2.66 26.84 -20.42
C SER A 61 1.72 25.96 -19.57
N ILE A 62 2.15 24.76 -19.23
CA ILE A 62 1.41 23.86 -18.33
C ILE A 62 2.17 23.72 -17.01
N CYS A 63 1.47 23.35 -15.94
CA CYS A 63 2.12 22.97 -14.71
C CYS A 63 2.46 21.48 -14.75
N ASN A 64 3.70 21.12 -14.44
CA ASN A 64 4.07 19.72 -14.26
C ASN A 64 3.51 19.15 -12.93
N HIS A 65 3.69 17.85 -12.71
CA HIS A 65 3.22 17.17 -11.49
C HIS A 65 3.83 17.69 -10.18
N ARG A 66 4.87 18.54 -10.24
CA ARG A 66 5.53 19.18 -9.09
C ARG A 66 5.04 20.61 -8.84
N GLY A 67 4.11 21.11 -9.65
CA GLY A 67 3.63 22.49 -9.57
C GLY A 67 4.59 23.50 -10.20
N GLU A 68 5.56 23.05 -10.99
CA GLU A 68 6.50 23.92 -11.71
C GLU A 68 6.00 24.20 -13.13
N TRP A 69 6.36 25.36 -13.68
CA TRP A 69 5.96 25.75 -15.04
C TRP A 69 6.82 25.06 -16.10
N GLU A 70 6.15 24.39 -17.04
CA GLU A 70 6.74 23.83 -18.24
C GLU A 70 6.24 24.59 -19.47
N ALA A 71 7.18 25.11 -20.27
CA ALA A 71 6.85 25.81 -21.50
C ALA A 71 6.46 24.80 -22.58
N THR A 72 5.40 25.08 -23.32
CA THR A 72 5.01 24.29 -24.49
C THR A 72 5.41 25.04 -25.77
N PRO A 73 5.58 24.36 -26.92
CA PRO A 73 5.86 25.02 -28.19
C PRO A 73 4.62 25.69 -28.81
N PHE A 74 3.47 25.70 -28.12
CA PHE A 74 2.20 26.14 -28.68
C PHE A 74 1.95 27.63 -28.42
N SER A 75 1.58 28.32 -29.50
CA SER A 75 1.10 29.69 -29.45
C SER A 75 -0.03 29.90 -30.45
N GLY A 76 -0.93 30.83 -30.16
CA GLY A 76 -2.09 31.10 -31.00
C GLY A 76 -3.12 31.98 -30.31
N THR A 77 -4.32 32.03 -30.85
CA THR A 77 -5.47 32.69 -30.22
C THR A 77 -5.87 31.99 -28.92
N MET A 78 -6.61 32.69 -28.05
CA MET A 78 -7.07 32.09 -26.80
C MET A 78 -7.96 30.86 -27.03
N ALA A 79 -8.80 30.87 -28.07
CA ALA A 79 -9.63 29.74 -28.44
C ALA A 79 -8.78 28.53 -28.86
N GLU A 80 -7.77 28.74 -29.72
CA GLU A 80 -6.85 27.67 -30.14
C GLU A 80 -6.09 27.08 -28.94
N MET A 81 -5.61 27.92 -28.02
CA MET A 81 -4.92 27.44 -26.83
C MET A 81 -5.83 26.68 -25.88
N LEU A 82 -7.09 27.10 -25.73
CA LEU A 82 -8.08 26.40 -24.93
C LEU A 82 -8.40 25.01 -25.51
N THR A 83 -8.70 24.94 -26.81
CA THR A 83 -8.91 23.67 -27.52
C THR A 83 -7.70 22.76 -27.33
N LEU A 84 -6.49 23.30 -27.47
CA LEU A 84 -5.26 22.53 -27.35
C LEU A 84 -5.05 21.99 -25.92
N ILE A 85 -5.30 22.79 -24.88
CA ILE A 85 -5.21 22.29 -23.50
C ILE A 85 -6.28 21.20 -23.25
N ILE A 86 -7.53 21.42 -23.68
CA ILE A 86 -8.62 20.47 -23.45
C ILE A 86 -8.37 19.14 -24.17
N GLU A 87 -7.90 19.18 -25.43
CA GLU A 87 -7.73 17.98 -26.24
C GLU A 87 -6.39 17.26 -26.01
N LYS A 88 -5.29 18.01 -25.84
CA LYS A 88 -3.94 17.42 -25.72
C LYS A 88 -3.44 17.32 -24.29
N PHE A 89 -3.93 18.17 -23.39
CA PHE A 89 -3.50 18.22 -22.01
C PHE A 89 -4.67 18.16 -21.00
N PRO A 90 -5.70 17.30 -21.20
CA PRO A 90 -6.87 17.28 -20.31
C PRO A 90 -6.49 17.00 -18.86
N HIS A 91 -5.46 16.18 -18.63
CA HIS A 91 -4.91 15.87 -17.30
C HIS A 91 -4.44 17.11 -16.53
N THR A 92 -4.01 18.17 -17.23
CA THR A 92 -3.59 19.42 -16.58
C THR A 92 -4.77 20.20 -16.02
N LEU A 93 -5.98 20.00 -16.56
CA LEU A 93 -7.19 20.69 -16.14
C LEU A 93 -7.99 19.92 -15.08
N SER A 94 -7.73 18.63 -14.91
CA SER A 94 -8.38 17.80 -13.89
C SER A 94 -7.98 18.20 -12.47
N ARG A 95 -8.85 17.94 -11.49
CA ARG A 95 -8.44 17.94 -10.08
C ARG A 95 -7.32 16.93 -9.87
N THR A 96 -6.48 17.15 -8.88
CA THR A 96 -5.51 16.13 -8.48
C THR A 96 -6.26 15.02 -7.78
N LEU A 97 -6.72 14.04 -8.57
CA LEU A 97 -7.33 12.82 -8.03
C LEU A 97 -6.22 11.89 -7.55
N GLN A 98 -6.25 11.62 -6.27
CA GLN A 98 -5.36 10.69 -5.58
C GLN A 98 -6.03 9.32 -5.52
N ALA A 99 -5.27 8.29 -5.85
CA ALA A 99 -5.67 6.90 -5.66
C ALA A 99 -4.80 6.19 -4.62
N ILE A 100 -5.37 5.17 -4.00
CA ILE A 100 -4.70 4.22 -3.12
C ILE A 100 -4.81 2.84 -3.80
N LEU A 101 -3.68 2.17 -4.00
CA LEU A 101 -3.63 0.82 -4.55
C LEU A 101 -3.08 -0.13 -3.49
N TYR A 102 -3.96 -0.94 -2.89
CA TYR A 102 -3.60 -1.94 -1.90
C TYR A 102 -3.07 -3.20 -2.59
N VAL A 103 -1.80 -3.55 -2.33
CA VAL A 103 -1.13 -4.65 -3.03
C VAL A 103 -0.95 -5.84 -2.09
N GLY A 104 -1.80 -6.85 -2.26
CA GLY A 104 -1.69 -8.15 -1.59
C GLY A 104 -0.76 -9.10 -2.33
N HIS A 105 -0.41 -10.22 -1.70
CA HIS A 105 0.42 -11.22 -2.37
C HIS A 105 -0.32 -12.00 -3.47
N GLY A 106 -1.55 -12.40 -3.16
CA GLY A 106 -2.35 -13.34 -3.96
C GLY A 106 -2.17 -14.78 -3.47
N SER A 107 -3.25 -15.57 -3.57
CA SER A 107 -3.32 -16.97 -3.16
C SER A 107 -3.99 -17.84 -4.23
N ARG A 108 -3.57 -19.10 -4.34
CA ARG A 108 -4.28 -20.11 -5.14
C ARG A 108 -5.57 -20.58 -4.47
N VAL A 109 -5.68 -20.38 -3.16
CA VAL A 109 -6.89 -20.70 -2.38
C VAL A 109 -7.80 -19.48 -2.39
N LYS A 110 -9.02 -19.66 -2.90
CA LYS A 110 -10.01 -18.59 -3.07
C LYS A 110 -10.30 -17.87 -1.75
N GLU A 111 -10.47 -18.62 -0.67
CA GLU A 111 -10.75 -18.09 0.66
C GLU A 111 -9.69 -17.09 1.14
N GLY A 112 -8.40 -17.33 0.84
CA GLY A 112 -7.34 -16.41 1.21
C GLY A 112 -7.43 -15.05 0.48
N ASN A 113 -7.92 -15.04 -0.77
CA ASN A 113 -8.16 -13.80 -1.51
C ASN A 113 -9.42 -13.09 -1.01
N GLU A 114 -10.49 -13.85 -0.69
CA GLU A 114 -11.72 -13.29 -0.10
C GLU A 114 -11.46 -12.64 1.26
N GLN A 115 -10.58 -13.23 2.09
CA GLN A 115 -10.15 -12.63 3.36
C GLN A 115 -9.36 -11.33 3.16
N PHE A 116 -8.47 -11.29 2.16
CA PHE A 116 -7.77 -10.06 1.80
C PHE A 116 -8.74 -8.97 1.32
N GLU A 117 -9.65 -9.29 0.41
CA GLU A 117 -10.67 -8.37 -0.10
C GLU A 117 -11.53 -7.83 1.04
N THR A 118 -12.01 -8.70 1.93
CA THR A 118 -12.80 -8.32 3.10
C THR A 118 -12.02 -7.40 4.04
N PHE A 119 -10.74 -7.68 4.30
CA PHE A 119 -9.89 -6.83 5.13
C PHE A 119 -9.69 -5.45 4.53
N ILE A 120 -9.49 -5.37 3.21
CA ILE A 120 -9.36 -4.08 2.53
C ILE A 120 -10.70 -3.33 2.50
N ASP A 121 -11.82 -4.00 2.27
CA ASP A 121 -13.14 -3.36 2.32
C ASP A 121 -13.43 -2.79 3.71
N TYR A 122 -13.04 -3.49 4.77
CA TYR A 122 -13.10 -2.96 6.13
C TYR A 122 -12.27 -1.68 6.30
N VAL A 123 -11.02 -1.68 5.84
CA VAL A 123 -10.13 -0.50 5.91
C VAL A 123 -10.67 0.66 5.07
N LYS A 124 -11.16 0.39 3.85
CA LYS A 124 -11.79 1.39 2.97
C LYS A 124 -12.98 2.06 3.66
N ASN A 125 -13.82 1.29 4.35
CA ASN A 125 -15.01 1.82 5.04
C ASN A 125 -14.67 2.67 6.27
N ASN A 126 -13.55 2.37 6.94
CA ASN A 126 -13.08 3.15 8.09
C ASN A 126 -12.27 4.39 7.68
N TYR A 127 -11.88 4.48 6.42
CA TYR A 127 -11.10 5.58 5.86
C TYR A 127 -12.00 6.42 4.93
N GLU A 128 -12.84 7.28 5.51
CA GLU A 128 -13.73 8.17 4.76
C GLU A 128 -12.91 9.15 3.90
N THR A 129 -12.84 8.90 2.60
CA THR A 129 -12.09 9.71 1.64
C THR A 129 -12.75 9.74 0.27
N GLU A 130 -12.58 10.85 -0.47
CA GLU A 130 -12.96 10.95 -1.88
C GLU A 130 -11.93 10.29 -2.83
N MET A 131 -10.85 9.74 -2.28
CA MET A 131 -9.79 9.08 -3.06
C MET A 131 -10.28 7.79 -3.73
N ILE A 132 -9.74 7.49 -4.91
CA ILE A 132 -9.96 6.22 -5.61
C ILE A 132 -9.26 5.11 -4.81
N GLN A 133 -9.91 3.99 -4.56
CA GLN A 133 -9.32 2.89 -3.78
C GLN A 133 -9.45 1.54 -4.49
N GLU A 134 -8.34 1.03 -4.99
CA GLU A 134 -8.25 -0.22 -5.75
C GLU A 134 -7.39 -1.27 -5.04
N ILE A 135 -7.56 -2.53 -5.43
CA ILE A 135 -6.68 -3.63 -5.00
C ILE A 135 -5.86 -4.16 -6.17
N ALA A 136 -4.73 -4.78 -5.86
CA ALA A 136 -3.97 -5.58 -6.80
C ALA A 136 -3.21 -6.69 -6.07
N TYR A 137 -2.73 -7.65 -6.86
CA TYR A 137 -1.96 -8.78 -6.39
C TYR A 137 -0.59 -8.81 -7.07
N ILE A 138 0.41 -9.24 -6.32
CA ILE A 138 1.78 -9.41 -6.81
C ILE A 138 1.83 -10.57 -7.81
N GLU A 139 1.14 -11.67 -7.50
CA GLU A 139 1.12 -12.87 -8.34
C GLU A 139 -0.15 -13.72 -8.14
N LEU A 140 -0.25 -14.82 -8.90
CA LEU A 140 -1.24 -15.91 -8.81
C LEU A 140 -2.67 -15.57 -9.25
N VAL A 141 -3.14 -14.36 -8.96
CA VAL A 141 -4.50 -13.91 -9.23
C VAL A 141 -4.50 -12.48 -9.78
N SER A 142 -5.62 -12.10 -10.40
CA SER A 142 -5.88 -10.74 -10.88
C SER A 142 -6.82 -10.01 -9.91
N PRO A 143 -6.80 -8.67 -9.89
CA PRO A 143 -6.03 -7.77 -10.76
C PRO A 143 -4.52 -7.76 -10.42
N THR A 144 -3.67 -7.76 -11.43
CA THR A 144 -2.22 -7.54 -11.28
C THR A 144 -1.93 -6.08 -10.90
N ILE A 145 -0.73 -5.79 -10.40
CA ILE A 145 -0.30 -4.40 -10.09
C ILE A 145 -0.48 -3.48 -11.31
N THR A 146 -0.13 -3.96 -12.51
CA THR A 146 -0.31 -3.19 -13.75
C THR A 146 -1.79 -2.91 -14.05
N GLU A 147 -2.67 -3.90 -13.85
CA GLU A 147 -4.12 -3.74 -14.03
C GLU A 147 -4.72 -2.79 -13.00
N GLY A 148 -4.31 -2.88 -11.73
CA GLY A 148 -4.78 -1.99 -10.66
C GLY A 148 -4.34 -0.53 -10.88
N ILE A 149 -3.09 -0.29 -11.31
CA ILE A 149 -2.62 1.04 -11.72
C ILE A 149 -3.46 1.59 -12.87
N LYS A 150 -3.68 0.76 -13.90
CA LYS A 150 -4.51 1.15 -15.05
C LYS A 150 -5.93 1.53 -14.62
N ALA A 151 -6.55 0.75 -13.73
CA ALA A 151 -7.89 1.03 -13.21
C ALA A 151 -7.96 2.36 -12.44
N CYS A 152 -6.93 2.69 -11.64
CA CYS A 152 -6.82 3.99 -10.99
C CYS A 152 -6.77 5.14 -12.01
N ILE A 153 -5.95 4.99 -13.06
CA ILE A 153 -5.77 6.01 -14.11
C ILE A 153 -7.03 6.19 -14.95
N GLU A 154 -7.72 5.10 -15.29
CA GLU A 154 -9.00 5.13 -16.02
C GLU A 154 -10.10 5.85 -15.24
N GLN A 155 -10.02 5.87 -13.90
CA GLN A 155 -10.86 6.67 -13.01
C GLN A 155 -10.38 8.12 -12.83
N GLY A 156 -9.28 8.51 -13.48
CA GLY A 156 -8.76 9.87 -13.51
C GLY A 156 -7.65 10.17 -12.50
N ALA A 157 -7.11 9.16 -11.81
CA ALA A 157 -6.02 9.35 -10.87
C ALA A 157 -4.77 9.96 -11.55
N THR A 158 -4.25 11.03 -10.95
CA THR A 158 -2.97 11.67 -11.36
C THR A 158 -1.86 11.40 -10.35
N LYS A 159 -2.22 10.87 -9.18
CA LYS A 159 -1.32 10.37 -8.15
C LYS A 159 -1.82 9.02 -7.64
N ILE A 160 -0.91 8.08 -7.41
CA ILE A 160 -1.23 6.73 -6.91
C ILE A 160 -0.28 6.40 -5.75
N ALA A 161 -0.86 6.14 -4.58
CA ALA A 161 -0.16 5.62 -3.41
C ALA A 161 -0.30 4.11 -3.38
N VAL A 162 0.80 3.40 -3.64
CA VAL A 162 0.86 1.94 -3.59
C VAL A 162 1.18 1.50 -2.17
N VAL A 163 0.31 0.68 -1.59
CA VAL A 163 0.39 0.25 -0.19
C VAL A 163 0.57 -1.27 -0.15
N PRO A 164 1.80 -1.77 0.10
CA PRO A 164 2.04 -3.21 0.22
C PRO A 164 1.38 -3.78 1.48
N VAL A 165 0.40 -4.67 1.31
CA VAL A 165 -0.30 -5.36 2.42
C VAL A 165 0.44 -6.66 2.72
N LEU A 166 1.64 -6.50 3.30
CA LEU A 166 2.60 -7.57 3.57
C LEU A 166 3.12 -7.42 5.00
N LEU A 167 3.29 -8.53 5.73
CA LEU A 167 3.84 -8.49 7.09
C LEU A 167 5.29 -8.04 7.14
N LEU A 168 6.13 -8.57 6.24
CA LEU A 168 7.58 -8.38 6.30
C LEU A 168 8.14 -8.05 4.93
N SER A 169 9.25 -7.30 4.93
CA SER A 169 10.01 -6.99 3.72
C SER A 169 10.76 -8.24 3.25
N ALA A 170 10.37 -8.76 2.08
CA ALA A 170 11.06 -9.82 1.37
C ALA A 170 11.32 -9.38 -0.09
N SER A 171 11.81 -10.30 -0.94
CA SER A 171 12.01 -10.09 -2.38
C SER A 171 10.82 -9.39 -3.06
N HIS A 172 9.59 -9.77 -2.73
CA HIS A 172 8.39 -9.17 -3.33
C HIS A 172 8.26 -7.66 -3.07
N ALA A 173 8.43 -7.23 -1.82
CA ALA A 173 8.37 -5.80 -1.47
C ALA A 173 9.59 -5.02 -2.00
N ASN A 174 10.76 -5.65 -2.04
CA ASN A 174 12.02 -4.97 -2.35
C ASN A 174 12.39 -4.98 -3.84
N VAL A 175 11.82 -5.90 -4.62
CA VAL A 175 12.20 -6.17 -6.02
C VAL A 175 10.97 -6.20 -6.91
N ASP A 176 9.98 -7.07 -6.64
CA ASP A 176 8.89 -7.29 -7.59
C ASP A 176 7.95 -6.09 -7.71
N ILE A 177 7.45 -5.55 -6.59
CA ILE A 177 6.62 -4.33 -6.59
C ILE A 177 7.40 -3.18 -7.25
N PRO A 178 8.61 -2.80 -6.79
CA PRO A 178 9.41 -1.76 -7.44
C PRO A 178 9.58 -1.93 -8.96
N ARG A 179 9.83 -3.16 -9.43
CA ARG A 179 9.98 -3.44 -10.87
C ARG A 179 8.71 -3.16 -11.65
N GLU A 180 7.54 -3.55 -11.14
CA GLU A 180 6.27 -3.25 -11.80
C GLU A 180 5.96 -1.74 -11.77
N LEU A 181 6.33 -1.04 -10.70
CA LEU A 181 6.16 0.42 -10.62
C LEU A 181 7.09 1.18 -11.58
N GLU A 182 8.33 0.70 -11.79
CA GLU A 182 9.24 1.26 -12.79
C GLU A 182 8.67 1.14 -14.22
N ARG A 183 8.09 -0.02 -14.56
CA ARG A 183 7.41 -0.22 -15.86
C ARG A 183 6.17 0.65 -16.01
N ALA A 184 5.39 0.77 -14.93
CA ALA A 184 4.21 1.64 -14.92
C ALA A 184 4.60 3.10 -15.18
N LYS A 185 5.71 3.56 -14.59
CA LYS A 185 6.25 4.91 -14.82
C LYS A 185 6.67 5.14 -16.27
N GLU A 186 7.33 4.18 -16.91
CA GLU A 186 7.69 4.26 -18.33
C GLU A 186 6.43 4.39 -19.22
N THR A 187 5.34 3.74 -18.83
CA THR A 187 4.07 3.74 -19.56
C THR A 187 3.24 5.01 -19.29
N TYR A 188 3.25 5.50 -18.05
CA TYR A 188 2.43 6.62 -17.57
C TYR A 188 3.28 7.72 -16.93
N PRO A 189 4.15 8.41 -17.70
CA PRO A 189 5.11 9.39 -17.15
C PRO A 189 4.47 10.65 -16.55
N HIS A 190 3.16 10.82 -16.72
CA HIS A 190 2.38 11.95 -16.18
C HIS A 190 1.69 11.62 -14.84
N VAL A 191 1.75 10.36 -14.40
CA VAL A 191 1.14 9.90 -13.13
C VAL A 191 2.24 9.76 -12.09
N LYS A 192 2.06 10.41 -10.94
CA LYS A 192 3.00 10.27 -9.82
C LYS A 192 2.66 9.01 -9.04
N ILE A 193 3.65 8.15 -8.82
CA ILE A 193 3.44 6.91 -8.05
C ILE A 193 4.35 6.94 -6.82
N SER A 194 3.78 6.78 -5.63
CA SER A 194 4.51 6.54 -4.40
C SER A 194 4.29 5.10 -3.93
N CYS A 195 5.25 4.54 -3.22
CA CYS A 195 5.14 3.21 -2.63
C CYS A 195 5.51 3.28 -1.15
N GLY A 196 4.55 2.89 -0.31
CA GLY A 196 4.77 2.70 1.11
C GLY A 196 5.62 1.46 1.40
N ARG A 197 5.88 1.23 2.69
CA ARG A 197 6.57 0.03 3.18
C ARG A 197 5.58 -1.03 3.67
N PRO A 198 5.99 -2.31 3.74
CA PRO A 198 5.24 -3.36 4.44
C PRO A 198 4.97 -3.00 5.92
N PHE A 199 4.15 -3.81 6.61
CA PHE A 199 3.85 -3.61 8.02
C PHE A 199 5.13 -3.63 8.87
N GLY A 200 6.02 -4.59 8.65
CA GLY A 200 7.29 -4.69 9.36
C GLY A 200 7.14 -5.17 10.80
N ILE A 201 8.06 -4.74 11.65
CA ILE A 201 8.08 -5.08 13.07
C ILE A 201 7.42 -3.91 13.82
N GLU A 202 6.14 -4.07 14.12
CA GLU A 202 5.30 -3.08 14.81
C GLU A 202 4.69 -3.73 16.04
N ASP A 203 4.55 -2.98 17.13
CA ASP A 203 3.99 -3.50 18.38
C ASP A 203 2.56 -4.01 18.18
N ASP A 204 1.71 -3.29 17.44
CA ASP A 204 0.33 -3.72 17.14
C ASP A 204 0.28 -5.09 16.45
N VAL A 205 1.20 -5.36 15.50
CA VAL A 205 1.26 -6.65 14.78
C VAL A 205 1.71 -7.76 15.74
N ILE A 206 2.65 -7.46 16.62
CA ILE A 206 3.14 -8.40 17.64
C ILE A 206 2.05 -8.69 18.66
N ASP A 207 1.27 -7.68 19.06
CA ASP A 207 0.18 -7.83 20.01
C ASP A 207 -0.97 -8.66 19.41
N VAL A 208 -1.23 -8.55 18.11
CA VAL A 208 -2.12 -9.48 17.38
C VAL A 208 -1.58 -10.91 17.40
N ALA A 209 -0.29 -11.10 17.10
CA ALA A 209 0.34 -12.42 17.18
C ALA A 209 0.28 -13.03 18.60
N VAL A 210 0.48 -12.20 19.63
CA VAL A 210 0.33 -12.61 21.03
C VAL A 210 -1.13 -12.94 21.34
N SER A 211 -2.10 -12.17 20.87
CA SER A 211 -3.52 -12.49 21.12
C SER A 211 -3.92 -13.84 20.54
N ARG A 212 -3.36 -14.26 19.39
CA ARG A 212 -3.55 -15.62 18.84
C ARG A 212 -3.03 -16.71 19.77
N LEU A 213 -1.87 -16.49 20.38
CA LEU A 213 -1.32 -17.40 21.39
C LEU A 213 -2.20 -17.44 22.66
N LEU A 214 -2.66 -16.28 23.13
CA LEU A 214 -3.53 -16.18 24.30
C LEU A 214 -4.87 -16.89 24.08
N HIS A 215 -5.47 -16.71 22.91
CA HIS A 215 -6.71 -17.40 22.52
C HIS A 215 -6.52 -18.92 22.41
N ALA A 216 -5.34 -19.38 21.99
CA ALA A 216 -4.98 -20.79 22.00
C ALA A 216 -4.77 -21.36 23.42
N GLY A 217 -4.75 -20.50 24.45
CA GLY A 217 -4.67 -20.87 25.86
C GLY A 217 -3.29 -20.71 26.48
N LEU A 218 -2.31 -20.10 25.80
CA LEU A 218 -1.03 -19.75 26.42
C LEU A 218 -1.20 -18.50 27.31
N PRO A 219 -0.79 -18.48 28.58
CA PRO A 219 -0.92 -17.26 29.38
C PRO A 219 0.03 -16.14 28.96
N ALA A 220 -0.40 -14.91 29.22
CA ALA A 220 0.48 -13.74 29.14
C ALA A 220 1.55 -13.80 30.24
N LEU A 221 2.72 -13.21 30.00
CA LEU A 221 3.78 -13.12 31.00
C LEU A 221 3.37 -12.12 32.11
N GLY A 222 3.24 -12.61 33.34
CA GLY A 222 2.92 -11.80 34.52
C GLY A 222 4.12 -11.05 35.10
N ASP A 223 3.87 -10.20 36.10
CA ASP A 223 4.90 -9.40 36.79
C ASP A 223 5.93 -10.25 37.56
N ASP A 224 5.53 -11.43 38.04
CA ASP A 224 6.40 -12.42 38.67
C ASP A 224 7.35 -13.11 37.67
N ARG A 225 7.10 -12.92 36.37
CA ARG A 225 7.81 -13.51 35.23
C ARG A 225 7.86 -15.04 35.29
N GLU A 226 6.86 -15.67 35.90
CA GLU A 226 6.70 -17.12 35.86
C GLU A 226 6.39 -17.58 34.43
N ARG A 227 6.94 -18.73 34.05
CA ARG A 227 6.81 -19.31 32.72
C ARG A 227 6.30 -20.74 32.83
N GLU A 228 5.42 -21.10 31.90
CA GLU A 228 4.94 -22.45 31.73
C GLU A 228 5.93 -23.30 30.95
N ASP A 229 5.89 -24.60 31.21
CA ASP A 229 6.68 -25.58 30.47
C ASP A 229 6.10 -25.85 29.09
N CYS A 230 6.19 -24.85 28.23
CA CYS A 230 5.74 -24.89 26.85
C CYS A 230 6.70 -24.14 25.93
N THR A 231 6.63 -24.48 24.64
CA THR A 231 7.39 -23.81 23.59
C THR A 231 6.44 -23.16 22.59
N VAL A 232 6.76 -21.95 22.15
CA VAL A 232 6.11 -21.35 20.97
C VAL A 232 6.97 -21.63 19.75
N LEU A 233 6.40 -22.16 18.68
CA LEU A 233 7.05 -22.30 17.39
C LEU A 233 6.45 -21.27 16.42
N VAL A 234 7.18 -20.19 16.17
CA VAL A 234 6.79 -19.15 15.21
C VAL A 234 7.12 -19.62 13.80
N VAL A 235 6.09 -19.79 12.98
CA VAL A 235 6.20 -20.27 11.60
C VAL A 235 6.12 -19.09 10.64
N GLY A 236 7.26 -18.64 10.14
CA GLY A 236 7.31 -17.62 9.09
C GLY A 236 7.11 -18.22 7.70
N ARG A 237 6.76 -17.39 6.72
CA ARG A 237 6.74 -17.83 5.32
C ARG A 237 8.14 -18.23 4.82
N GLY A 238 9.16 -17.45 5.17
CA GLY A 238 10.54 -17.62 4.73
C GLY A 238 10.89 -16.80 3.48
N SER A 239 12.18 -16.50 3.35
CA SER A 239 12.78 -15.83 2.19
C SER A 239 14.26 -16.18 2.08
N SER A 240 14.79 -16.23 0.87
CA SER A 240 16.21 -16.50 0.59
C SER A 240 17.12 -15.29 0.81
N ASP A 241 16.57 -14.09 1.04
CA ASP A 241 17.34 -12.86 1.21
C ASP A 241 17.96 -12.69 2.62
N GLY A 242 17.64 -13.58 3.55
CA GLY A 242 18.11 -13.57 4.94
C GLY A 242 17.54 -12.44 5.80
N LYS A 243 16.91 -11.42 5.22
CA LYS A 243 16.34 -10.26 5.93
C LYS A 243 15.04 -10.67 6.63
N GLN A 244 14.11 -11.25 5.88
CA GLN A 244 12.84 -11.67 6.45
C GLN A 244 13.02 -12.71 7.58
N PRO A 245 13.87 -13.75 7.45
CA PRO A 245 14.19 -14.64 8.56
C PRO A 245 14.76 -13.93 9.80
N SER A 246 15.60 -12.90 9.61
CA SER A 246 16.13 -12.10 10.72
C SER A 246 15.04 -11.29 11.44
N ASP A 247 14.03 -10.81 10.72
CA ASP A 247 12.90 -10.09 11.30
C ASP A 247 11.97 -11.04 12.05
N VAL A 248 11.73 -12.25 11.54
CA VAL A 248 11.00 -13.31 12.27
C VAL A 248 11.71 -13.67 13.58
N ALA A 249 13.05 -13.74 13.59
CA ALA A 249 13.80 -13.97 14.83
C ALA A 249 13.63 -12.83 15.86
N LYS A 250 13.58 -11.57 15.41
CA LYS A 250 13.28 -10.42 16.29
C LYS A 250 11.85 -10.48 16.82
N ILE A 251 10.88 -10.79 15.97
CA ILE A 251 9.47 -10.95 16.35
C ILE A 251 9.32 -12.07 17.40
N ALA A 252 9.95 -13.22 17.17
CA ALA A 252 9.99 -14.32 18.12
C ALA A 252 10.53 -13.88 19.50
N ARG A 253 11.58 -13.05 19.50
CA ARG A 253 12.11 -12.48 20.74
C ARG A 253 11.12 -11.51 21.41
N LEU A 254 10.40 -10.70 20.65
CA LEU A 254 9.41 -9.76 21.17
C LEU A 254 8.15 -10.46 21.69
N ILE A 255 7.78 -11.59 21.11
CA ILE A 255 6.73 -12.50 21.61
C ILE A 255 7.18 -13.13 22.93
N TYR A 256 8.42 -13.63 23.03
CA TYR A 256 8.95 -14.25 24.26
C TYR A 256 8.86 -13.37 25.51
N GLU A 257 8.95 -12.04 25.33
CA GLU A 257 8.84 -11.07 26.42
C GLU A 257 7.38 -10.76 26.81
N ARG A 258 6.39 -11.25 26.08
CA ARG A 258 4.95 -11.01 26.31
C ARG A 258 4.16 -12.23 26.76
N VAL A 259 4.67 -13.45 26.54
CA VAL A 259 3.96 -14.70 26.88
C VAL A 259 4.73 -15.58 27.86
N ALA A 260 4.00 -16.33 28.68
CA ALA A 260 4.54 -17.18 29.73
C ALA A 260 5.04 -18.54 29.21
N CYS A 261 5.89 -18.56 28.18
CA CYS A 261 6.49 -19.80 27.66
C CYS A 261 7.98 -19.91 28.02
N ASN A 262 8.49 -21.12 28.24
CA ASN A 262 9.91 -21.36 28.51
C ASN A 262 10.81 -21.15 27.29
N ASN A 263 10.29 -21.37 26.08
CA ASN A 263 11.08 -21.26 24.86
C ASN A 263 10.27 -20.69 23.68
N VAL A 264 10.95 -20.00 22.76
CA VAL A 264 10.41 -19.63 21.45
C VAL A 264 11.39 -20.09 20.38
N GLU A 265 10.89 -20.86 19.42
CA GLU A 265 11.63 -21.33 18.25
C GLU A 265 11.04 -20.72 16.98
N THR A 266 11.83 -20.70 15.91
CA THR A 266 11.41 -20.21 14.60
C THR A 266 11.64 -21.25 13.53
N CYS A 267 10.70 -21.39 12.60
CA CYS A 267 10.88 -22.16 11.37
C CYS A 267 10.15 -21.51 10.20
N PHE A 268 10.35 -22.06 9.00
CA PHE A 268 9.89 -21.47 7.76
C PHE A 268 9.19 -22.46 6.85
N LEU A 269 8.12 -22.00 6.22
CA LEU A 269 7.32 -22.76 5.25
C LEU A 269 8.07 -22.96 3.93
N ALA A 270 8.84 -21.97 3.49
CA ALA A 270 9.52 -22.00 2.20
C ALA A 270 10.84 -21.21 2.19
N ALA A 271 11.61 -21.37 1.11
CA ALA A 271 12.78 -20.56 0.72
C ALA A 271 14.00 -20.53 1.66
N THR A 272 13.89 -20.98 2.91
CA THR A 272 15.00 -20.99 3.87
C THR A 272 14.83 -22.10 4.92
N THR A 273 15.84 -22.26 5.77
CA THR A 273 15.85 -23.20 6.89
C THR A 273 16.00 -22.47 8.24
N PRO A 274 15.58 -23.07 9.36
CA PRO A 274 14.98 -24.41 9.48
C PRO A 274 13.59 -24.50 8.87
N THR A 275 13.30 -25.61 8.17
CA THR A 275 11.95 -25.90 7.65
C THR A 275 10.98 -26.19 8.79
N VAL A 276 9.66 -26.15 8.54
CA VAL A 276 8.65 -26.56 9.53
C VAL A 276 8.96 -27.93 10.12
N GLU A 277 9.27 -28.92 9.28
CA GLU A 277 9.64 -30.27 9.70
C GLU A 277 10.86 -30.27 10.65
N GLN A 278 11.88 -29.47 10.33
CA GLN A 278 13.06 -29.33 11.19
C GLN A 278 12.75 -28.61 12.51
N GLY A 279 11.85 -27.63 12.48
CA GLY A 279 11.36 -26.93 13.67
C GLY A 279 10.60 -27.87 14.61
N LEU A 280 9.67 -28.67 14.06
CA LEU A 280 8.90 -29.68 14.80
C LEU A 280 9.83 -30.75 15.40
N ALA A 281 10.76 -31.29 14.60
CA ALA A 281 11.75 -32.24 15.10
C ALA A 281 12.66 -31.64 16.20
N LYS A 282 12.96 -30.34 16.12
CA LYS A 282 13.76 -29.63 17.14
C LYS A 282 13.00 -29.55 18.47
N VAL A 283 11.74 -29.13 18.47
CA VAL A 283 10.96 -29.00 19.71
C VAL A 283 10.67 -30.36 20.38
N GLU A 284 10.50 -31.42 19.58
CA GLU A 284 10.40 -32.80 20.10
C GLU A 284 11.70 -33.25 20.77
N LYS A 285 12.85 -32.92 20.17
CA LYS A 285 14.16 -33.23 20.75
C LYS A 285 14.45 -32.44 22.02
N LEU A 286 13.85 -31.26 22.17
CA LEU A 286 13.87 -30.47 23.40
C LEU A 286 12.92 -31.02 24.48
N GLU A 287 12.19 -32.11 24.18
CA GLU A 287 11.22 -32.74 25.08
C GLU A 287 10.11 -31.79 25.55
N ALA A 288 9.75 -30.80 24.72
CA ALA A 288 8.69 -29.85 25.04
C ALA A 288 7.35 -30.58 25.20
N PRO A 289 6.68 -30.52 26.36
CA PRO A 289 5.43 -31.27 26.57
C PRO A 289 4.24 -30.62 25.87
N GLN A 290 4.30 -29.31 25.62
CA GLN A 290 3.30 -28.52 24.91
C GLN A 290 3.98 -27.54 23.95
N VAL A 291 3.52 -27.51 22.70
CA VAL A 291 4.01 -26.60 21.66
C VAL A 291 2.85 -25.83 21.05
N TYR A 292 2.90 -24.50 21.14
CA TYR A 292 2.00 -23.59 20.43
C TYR A 292 2.61 -23.22 19.09
N VAL A 293 1.98 -23.63 17.99
CA VAL A 293 2.44 -23.36 16.63
C VAL A 293 1.76 -22.11 16.13
N LEU A 294 2.50 -21.03 15.97
CA LEU A 294 1.98 -19.73 15.56
C LEU A 294 2.33 -19.46 14.08
N PRO A 295 1.38 -19.59 13.15
CA PRO A 295 1.59 -19.19 11.77
C PRO A 295 1.60 -17.68 11.64
N TYR A 296 2.78 -17.11 11.36
CA TYR A 296 2.96 -15.67 11.17
C TYR A 296 2.60 -15.25 9.73
N LEU A 297 1.32 -15.39 9.40
CA LEU A 297 0.71 -15.14 8.08
C LEU A 297 -0.52 -14.24 8.23
N LEU A 298 -0.83 -13.43 7.21
CA LEU A 298 -2.03 -12.56 7.23
C LEU A 298 -3.32 -13.34 6.98
N PHE A 299 -3.32 -14.24 6.00
CA PHE A 299 -4.52 -14.92 5.53
C PHE A 299 -4.26 -16.41 5.35
N THR A 300 -5.34 -17.17 5.26
CA THR A 300 -5.28 -18.61 4.98
C THR A 300 -4.78 -18.90 3.56
N GLY A 301 -4.46 -20.16 3.30
CA GLY A 301 -4.09 -20.67 1.99
C GLY A 301 -3.40 -22.03 2.07
N VAL A 302 -2.80 -22.47 0.95
CA VAL A 302 -2.16 -23.79 0.83
C VAL A 302 -1.16 -24.06 1.96
N LEU A 303 -0.36 -23.05 2.35
CA LEU A 303 0.64 -23.21 3.39
C LEU A 303 0.06 -23.44 4.80
N MET A 304 -1.15 -22.93 5.06
CA MET A 304 -1.86 -23.20 6.31
C MET A 304 -2.43 -24.62 6.32
N GLU A 305 -2.97 -25.09 5.20
CA GLU A 305 -3.47 -26.45 5.04
C GLU A 305 -2.34 -27.48 5.20
N GLU A 306 -1.18 -27.23 4.58
CA GLU A 306 0.02 -28.07 4.72
C GLU A 306 0.50 -28.13 6.19
N LEU A 307 0.49 -26.99 6.90
CA LEU A 307 0.90 -26.93 8.31
C LEU A 307 -0.05 -27.74 9.20
N ASP A 308 -1.37 -27.62 9.00
CA ASP A 308 -2.37 -28.41 9.76
C ASP A 308 -2.20 -29.91 9.51
N GLU A 309 -2.00 -30.32 8.25
CA GLU A 309 -1.75 -31.72 7.89
C GLU A 309 -0.51 -32.28 8.59
N MET A 310 0.62 -31.54 8.56
CA MET A 310 1.86 -31.94 9.23
C MET A 310 1.69 -32.13 10.75
N LEU A 311 0.87 -31.30 11.41
CA LEU A 311 0.61 -31.42 12.84
C LEU A 311 -0.30 -32.62 13.16
N ARG A 312 -1.36 -32.85 12.36
CA ARG A 312 -2.24 -34.02 12.50
C ARG A 312 -1.46 -35.32 12.30
N GLU A 313 -0.52 -35.37 11.37
CA GLU A 313 0.31 -36.54 11.16
C GLU A 313 1.19 -36.88 12.36
N ARG A 314 1.53 -35.90 13.21
CA ARG A 314 2.35 -36.09 14.42
C ARG A 314 1.53 -36.39 15.67
N GLU A 315 0.22 -36.14 15.63
CA GLU A 315 -0.67 -36.36 16.76
C GLU A 315 -0.60 -37.82 17.25
N GLY A 316 -0.34 -38.00 18.55
CA GLY A 316 -0.21 -39.32 19.18
C GLY A 316 1.08 -40.09 18.87
N LYS A 317 2.00 -39.54 18.05
CA LYS A 317 3.30 -40.17 17.74
C LYS A 317 4.46 -39.66 18.60
N ALA A 318 4.34 -38.44 19.15
CA ALA A 318 5.32 -37.82 20.03
C ALA A 318 4.74 -37.62 21.44
N ASN A 319 5.62 -37.48 22.44
CA ASN A 319 5.22 -37.05 23.80
C ASN A 319 4.84 -35.55 23.86
N THR A 320 5.06 -34.82 22.76
CA THR A 320 4.74 -33.41 22.60
C THR A 320 3.31 -33.24 22.11
N ARG A 321 2.53 -32.41 22.81
CA ARG A 321 1.21 -31.95 22.32
C ARG A 321 1.37 -30.67 21.51
N TYR A 322 0.69 -30.60 20.38
CA TYR A 322 0.70 -29.43 19.50
C TYR A 322 -0.65 -28.71 19.56
N THR A 323 -0.60 -27.38 19.61
CA THR A 323 -1.77 -26.51 19.46
C THR A 323 -1.48 -25.52 18.34
N LEU A 324 -2.14 -25.70 17.21
CA LEU A 324 -2.09 -24.75 16.10
C LEU A 324 -2.89 -23.51 16.49
N CYS A 325 -2.23 -22.35 16.48
CA CYS A 325 -2.89 -21.06 16.67
C CYS A 325 -3.51 -20.59 15.36
N ASP A 326 -4.50 -19.73 15.46
CA ASP A 326 -4.98 -18.98 14.29
C ASP A 326 -3.86 -18.11 13.71
N PHE A 327 -3.93 -17.86 12.40
CA PHE A 327 -3.09 -16.86 11.73
C PHE A 327 -3.51 -15.44 12.13
N LEU A 328 -2.76 -14.41 11.73
CA LEU A 328 -3.03 -13.04 12.21
C LEU A 328 -4.38 -12.50 11.72
N GLY A 329 -4.78 -12.78 10.48
CA GLY A 329 -6.13 -12.48 9.99
C GLY A 329 -6.41 -10.99 9.77
N SER A 330 -7.69 -10.64 9.85
CA SER A 330 -8.22 -9.27 9.71
C SER A 330 -8.53 -8.68 11.09
N ASP A 331 -7.48 -8.41 11.87
CA ASP A 331 -7.57 -7.83 13.22
C ASP A 331 -7.53 -6.29 13.18
N ASP A 332 -8.21 -5.62 14.10
CA ASP A 332 -8.24 -4.15 14.19
C ASP A 332 -6.84 -3.56 14.33
N GLY A 333 -5.95 -4.23 15.09
CA GLY A 333 -4.55 -3.80 15.22
C GLY A 333 -3.79 -3.80 13.90
N LEU A 334 -4.16 -4.68 12.95
CA LEU A 334 -3.59 -4.70 11.60
C LEU A 334 -4.19 -3.61 10.70
N SER A 335 -5.47 -3.30 10.88
CA SER A 335 -6.12 -2.20 10.17
C SER A 335 -5.49 -0.85 10.50
N ASP A 336 -5.16 -0.62 11.78
CA ASP A 336 -4.47 0.60 12.22
C ASP A 336 -3.07 0.71 11.63
N VAL A 337 -2.32 -0.39 11.58
CA VAL A 337 -1.00 -0.42 10.91
C VAL A 337 -1.15 -0.13 9.43
N LEU A 338 -2.13 -0.72 8.75
CA LEU A 338 -2.38 -0.47 7.33
C LEU A 338 -2.73 1.01 7.09
N ALA A 339 -3.59 1.60 7.91
CA ALA A 339 -3.93 3.03 7.82
C ALA A 339 -2.67 3.90 7.94
N ARG A 340 -1.77 3.62 8.89
CA ARG A 340 -0.48 4.32 8.98
C ARG A 340 0.39 4.13 7.73
N ARG A 341 0.45 2.92 7.16
CA ARG A 341 1.19 2.67 5.91
C ARG A 341 0.58 3.38 4.71
N THR A 342 -0.73 3.52 4.68
CA THR A 342 -1.46 4.31 3.68
C THR A 342 -1.07 5.79 3.80
N GLU A 343 -1.09 6.36 5.00
CA GLU A 343 -0.65 7.75 5.24
C GLU A 343 0.81 7.97 4.85
N GLU A 344 1.72 7.07 5.23
CA GLU A 344 3.14 7.14 4.83
C GLU A 344 3.29 7.13 3.29
N ALA A 345 2.49 6.32 2.58
CA ALA A 345 2.51 6.25 1.12
C ALA A 345 1.94 7.53 0.48
N LEU A 346 0.83 8.06 1.03
CA LEU A 346 0.20 9.31 0.58
C LEU A 346 1.11 10.52 0.77
N ASN A 347 1.83 10.58 1.90
CA ASN A 347 2.78 11.64 2.23
C ASN A 347 4.16 11.45 1.58
N GLU A 348 4.31 10.44 0.72
CA GLU A 348 5.53 10.19 -0.04
C GLU A 348 6.77 9.90 0.83
N GLU A 349 6.57 9.41 2.05
CA GLU A 349 7.63 9.06 3.00
C GLU A 349 8.36 7.75 2.63
N GLY A 350 7.81 7.02 1.66
CA GLY A 350 8.39 5.82 1.06
C GLY A 350 9.23 6.10 -0.20
N ARG A 351 9.20 5.17 -1.17
CA ARG A 351 9.87 5.37 -2.47
C ARG A 351 8.94 6.13 -3.40
N VAL A 352 9.45 7.22 -3.98
CA VAL A 352 8.71 8.03 -4.95
C VAL A 352 9.24 7.77 -6.35
N TYR A 353 8.31 7.46 -7.25
CA TYR A 353 8.54 7.25 -8.67
C TYR A 353 7.97 8.48 -9.40
N THR A 354 8.83 9.49 -9.62
CA THR A 354 8.50 10.73 -10.37
C THR A 354 9.11 10.78 -11.74
#